data_AF-A0A418WPS8-F1
#
_entry.id   AF-A0A418WPS8-F1
#
_cell.length_a   1.000
_cell.length_b   1.000
_cell.length_c   1.000
_cell.angle_alpha   90.00
_cell.angle_beta   90.00
_cell.angle_gamma   90.00
#
_symmetry.space_group_name_H-M   'P 1'
#
loop_
_entity.id
_entity.type
_entity.pdbx_description
1 polymer ?
#
loop_
_entity_poly.entity_id
_entity_poly.type
_entity_poly.pdbx_seq_one_letter_code
_entity_poly.pdbx_strand_id
1 'polypeptide(L)'
;MTAELEDMVDGIERLISALDGRDPQAIELANTALTLAVGRLRGLGGWRDDSAELAMLDHALGLAEAARVRVNLLGDMAERKLDLLQQARAEAQNAAVYGRKGRRSSTAR
;
A
#
# COMPACT_ATOMS: atom_id res chain seq x y z
N MET A 1 -19.05 -5.52 -22.58
CA MET A 1 -17.79 -6.10 -22.10
C MET A 1 -16.66 -5.08 -22.15
N THR A 2 -16.49 -4.36 -23.25
CA THR A 2 -15.56 -3.21 -23.34
C THR A 2 -15.79 -2.18 -22.23
N ALA A 3 -17.04 -1.77 -21.99
CA ALA A 3 -17.37 -0.83 -20.90
C ALA A 3 -16.98 -1.34 -19.51
N GLU A 4 -17.15 -2.64 -19.23
CA GLU A 4 -16.78 -3.24 -17.95
C GLU A 4 -15.26 -3.42 -17.80
N LEU A 5 -14.53 -3.59 -18.90
CA LEU A 5 -13.07 -3.53 -18.92
C LEU A 5 -12.56 -2.11 -18.70
N GLU A 6 -13.18 -1.10 -19.31
CA GLU A 6 -12.89 0.32 -19.08
C GLU A 6 -13.12 0.69 -17.61
N ASP A 7 -14.27 0.31 -17.03
CA ASP A 7 -14.56 0.48 -15.60
C ASP A 7 -13.48 -0.12 -14.69
N MET A 8 -12.95 -1.30 -15.07
CA MET A 8 -11.89 -1.96 -14.33
C MET A 8 -10.57 -1.20 -14.44
N VAL A 9 -10.19 -0.76 -15.64
CA VAL A 9 -8.97 0.03 -15.89
C VAL A 9 -9.03 1.34 -15.09
N ASP A 10 -10.13 2.08 -15.20
CA ASP A 10 -10.39 3.31 -14.42
C ASP A 10 -10.27 3.06 -12.91
N GLY A 11 -10.76 1.90 -12.44
CA GLY A 11 -10.64 1.50 -11.04
C GLY A 11 -9.19 1.33 -10.58
N ILE A 12 -8.34 0.72 -11.41
CA ILE A 12 -6.91 0.55 -11.10
C ILE A 12 -6.18 1.89 -11.14
N GLU A 13 -6.48 2.77 -12.10
CA GLU A 13 -5.88 4.10 -12.17
C GLU A 13 -6.24 4.97 -10.95
N ARG A 14 -7.50 4.92 -10.50
CA ARG A 14 -7.93 5.60 -9.27
C ARG A 14 -7.20 5.06 -8.04
N LEU A 15 -7.00 3.74 -7.97
CA LEU A 15 -6.22 3.13 -6.89
C LEU A 15 -4.77 3.61 -6.91
N ILE A 16 -4.13 3.66 -8.08
CA ILE A 16 -2.77 4.19 -8.24
C ILE A 16 -2.69 5.63 -7.76
N SER A 17 -3.62 6.49 -8.19
CA SER A 17 -3.68 7.89 -7.77
C SER A 17 -3.83 8.05 -6.26
N ALA A 18 -4.70 7.23 -5.64
CA ALA A 18 -4.88 7.21 -4.19
C ALA A 18 -3.63 6.75 -3.43
N LEU A 19 -2.92 5.74 -3.95
CA LEU A 19 -1.65 5.26 -3.39
C LEU A 19 -0.56 6.34 -3.48
N ASP A 20 -0.45 7.02 -4.62
CA ASP A 20 0.50 8.11 -4.82
C ASP A 20 0.17 9.31 -3.91
N GLY A 21 -1.10 9.60 -3.69
CA GLY A 21 -1.59 10.60 -2.74
C GLY A 21 -1.49 10.22 -1.26
N ARG A 22 -1.26 8.93 -0.96
CA ARG A 22 -1.21 8.36 0.40
C ARG A 22 -2.45 8.67 1.25
N ASP A 23 -3.62 8.70 0.62
CA ASP A 23 -4.90 8.94 1.29
C ASP A 23 -5.57 7.59 1.61
N PRO A 24 -5.63 7.17 2.89
CA PRO A 24 -6.21 5.89 3.27
C PRO A 24 -7.69 5.75 2.89
N GLN A 25 -8.47 6.84 2.96
CA GLN A 25 -9.89 6.81 2.62
C GLN A 25 -10.07 6.65 1.11
N ALA A 26 -9.29 7.38 0.32
CA ALA A 26 -9.31 7.23 -1.14
C ALA A 26 -8.86 5.83 -1.58
N ILE A 27 -7.85 5.24 -0.90
CA ILE A 27 -7.39 3.87 -1.17
C ILE A 27 -8.51 2.86 -0.92
N GLU A 28 -9.20 2.96 0.22
CA GLU A 28 -10.31 2.07 0.57
C GLU A 28 -11.46 2.18 -0.45
N LEU A 29 -11.88 3.41 -0.77
CA LEU A 29 -12.93 3.67 -1.76
C LEU A 29 -12.56 3.12 -3.15
N ALA A 30 -11.35 3.38 -3.62
CA ALA A 30 -10.87 2.88 -4.91
C ALA A 30 -10.80 1.35 -4.94
N ASN A 31 -10.33 0.72 -3.86
CA ASN A 31 -10.23 -0.73 -3.75
C ASN A 31 -11.62 -1.40 -3.74
N THR A 32 -12.60 -0.83 -3.03
CA THR A 32 -13.99 -1.31 -3.06
C THR A 32 -14.58 -1.18 -4.46
N ALA A 33 -14.40 -0.03 -5.12
CA ALA A 33 -14.89 0.19 -6.49
C ALA A 33 -14.27 -0.81 -7.49
N LEU A 34 -12.96 -1.03 -7.41
CA LEU A 34 -12.25 -2.00 -8.24
C LEU A 34 -12.74 -3.43 -8.00
N THR A 35 -12.97 -3.83 -6.74
CA THR A 35 -13.52 -5.14 -6.39
C THR A 35 -14.89 -5.36 -7.04
N LEU A 36 -15.76 -4.35 -7.03
CA LEU A 36 -17.06 -4.41 -7.68
C LEU A 36 -16.93 -4.50 -9.21
N ALA A 37 -16.02 -3.75 -9.82
CA ALA A 37 -15.78 -3.79 -11.26
C ALA A 37 -15.27 -5.18 -11.73
N VAL A 38 -14.29 -5.76 -11.02
CA VAL A 38 -13.81 -7.12 -11.27
C VAL A 38 -14.92 -8.15 -11.08
N GLY A 39 -15.78 -7.97 -10.06
CA GLY A 39 -16.95 -8.82 -9.86
C GLY A 39 -17.92 -8.81 -11.03
N ARG A 40 -18.23 -7.62 -11.58
CA ARG A 40 -19.07 -7.47 -12.78
C ARG A 40 -18.43 -8.15 -13.99
N LEU A 41 -17.15 -7.91 -14.24
CA LEU A 41 -16.42 -8.50 -15.36
C LEU A 41 -16.44 -10.04 -15.30
N ARG A 42 -16.21 -10.63 -14.12
CA ARG A 42 -16.26 -12.09 -13.94
C ARG A 42 -17.66 -12.68 -14.15
N GLY A 43 -18.71 -11.90 -13.88
CA GLY A 43 -20.10 -12.32 -14.05
C GLY A 43 -20.58 -12.35 -15.51
N LEU A 44 -19.88 -11.70 -16.44
CA LEU A 44 -20.32 -11.56 -17.83
C LEU A 44 -20.19 -12.83 -18.68
N GLY A 45 -19.39 -13.82 -18.26
CA GLY A 45 -19.33 -15.16 -18.86
C GLY A 45 -19.33 -15.21 -20.40
N GLY A 46 -18.15 -15.19 -21.03
CA GLY A 46 -18.03 -15.30 -22.49
C GLY A 46 -16.92 -14.41 -23.02
N TRP A 47 -15.67 -14.82 -22.79
CA TRP A 47 -14.51 -14.16 -23.38
C TRP A 47 -14.58 -14.36 -24.89
N ARG A 48 -14.70 -13.25 -25.62
CA ARG A 48 -14.43 -13.27 -27.05
C ARG A 48 -12.94 -13.07 -27.22
N ASP A 49 -12.34 -13.84 -28.12
CA ASP A 49 -10.92 -13.73 -28.47
C ASP A 49 -10.72 -12.51 -29.39
N ASP A 50 -11.27 -11.36 -28.99
CA ASP A 50 -11.10 -10.10 -29.68
C ASP A 50 -9.76 -9.49 -29.25
N SER A 51 -8.90 -9.23 -30.24
CA SER A 51 -7.60 -8.59 -30.06
C SER A 51 -7.64 -7.30 -29.24
N ALA A 52 -8.73 -6.53 -29.32
CA ALA A 52 -8.86 -5.29 -28.55
C ALA A 52 -9.08 -5.56 -27.05
N GLU A 53 -9.91 -6.55 -26.73
CA GLU A 53 -10.21 -6.92 -25.33
C GLU A 53 -8.98 -7.53 -24.65
N LEU A 54 -8.21 -8.34 -25.38
CA LEU A 54 -6.94 -8.88 -24.90
C LEU A 54 -5.90 -7.77 -24.61
N ALA A 55 -5.77 -6.80 -25.52
CA ALA A 55 -4.85 -5.68 -25.31
C ALA A 55 -5.23 -4.84 -24.08
N MET A 56 -6.52 -4.65 -23.82
CA MET A 56 -7.00 -3.95 -22.62
C MET A 56 -6.72 -4.74 -21.34
N LEU A 57 -6.83 -6.08 -21.38
CA LEU A 57 -6.45 -6.92 -20.24
C LEU A 57 -4.96 -6.82 -19.94
N ASP A 58 -4.12 -6.92 -20.96
CA ASP A 58 -2.66 -6.78 -20.78
C ASP A 58 -2.31 -5.41 -20.19
N HIS A 59 -2.98 -4.37 -20.65
CA HIS A 59 -2.86 -3.04 -20.07
C HIS A 59 -3.28 -3.00 -18.59
N ALA A 60 -4.45 -3.57 -18.26
CA ALA A 60 -4.94 -3.64 -16.89
C ALA A 60 -4.00 -4.44 -15.96
N LEU A 61 -3.41 -5.53 -16.46
CA LEU A 61 -2.40 -6.32 -15.72
C LEU A 61 -1.15 -5.48 -15.44
N GLY A 62 -0.68 -4.70 -16.41
CA GLY A 62 0.43 -3.76 -16.22
C GLY A 62 0.14 -2.71 -15.15
N LEU A 63 -1.07 -2.14 -15.15
CA LEU A 63 -1.49 -1.20 -14.12
C LEU A 63 -1.62 -1.86 -12.73
N ALA A 64 -2.16 -3.07 -12.66
CA ALA A 64 -2.28 -3.81 -11.41
C ALA A 64 -0.90 -4.10 -10.79
N GLU A 65 0.08 -4.46 -11.61
CA GLU A 65 1.46 -4.64 -11.17
C GLU A 65 2.06 -3.33 -10.67
N ALA A 66 1.81 -2.22 -11.36
CA ALA A 66 2.24 -0.89 -10.94
C ALA A 66 1.63 -0.47 -9.58
N ALA A 67 0.37 -0.83 -9.32
CA ALA A 67 -0.28 -0.64 -8.02
C ALA A 67 0.36 -1.52 -6.94
N ARG A 68 0.64 -2.79 -7.24
CA ARG A 68 1.30 -3.73 -6.31
C ARG A 68 2.66 -3.22 -5.84
N VAL A 69 3.49 -2.72 -6.76
CA VAL A 69 4.80 -2.15 -6.43
C VAL A 69 4.67 -0.98 -5.45
N ARG A 70 3.68 -0.09 -5.64
CA ARG A 70 3.44 1.05 -4.75
C ARG A 70 3.03 0.63 -3.35
N VAL A 71 2.13 -0.36 -3.24
CA VAL A 71 1.72 -0.91 -1.94
C VAL A 71 2.92 -1.44 -1.17
N ASN A 72 3.77 -2.25 -1.84
CA ASN A 72 4.98 -2.79 -1.21
C ASN A 72 5.92 -1.67 -0.75
N LEU A 73 6.17 -0.67 -1.61
CA LEU A 73 7.01 0.47 -1.26
C LEU A 73 6.49 1.24 -0.04
N LEU A 74 5.17 1.47 0.04
CA LEU A 74 4.55 2.14 1.18
C LEU A 74 4.67 1.30 2.46
N GLY A 75 4.52 -0.02 2.35
CA GLY A 75 4.78 -0.98 3.43
C GLY A 75 6.20 -0.88 3.95
N ASP A 76 7.20 -1.01 3.06
CA ASP A 76 8.62 -0.88 3.40
C ASP A 76 8.94 0.46 4.08
N MET A 77 8.35 1.55 3.60
CA MET A 77 8.52 2.87 4.21
C MET A 77 7.94 2.95 5.62
N ALA A 78 6.81 2.27 5.88
CA ALA A 78 6.21 2.22 7.20
C ALA A 78 7.08 1.39 8.16
N GLU A 79 7.56 0.22 7.73
CA GLU A 79 8.45 -0.64 8.51
C GLU A 79 9.73 0.09 8.92
N ARG A 80 10.41 0.76 7.98
CA ARG A 80 11.62 1.55 8.29
C ARG A 80 11.37 2.62 9.35
N LYS A 81 10.21 3.29 9.32
CA LYS A 81 9.86 4.28 10.34
C LYS A 81 9.64 3.64 11.71
N LEU A 82 9.00 2.48 11.75
CA LEU A 82 8.79 1.73 12.99
C LEU A 82 10.14 1.26 13.57
N ASP A 83 11.06 0.80 12.74
CA ASP A 83 12.40 0.39 13.19
C ASP A 83 13.18 1.56 13.79
N LEU A 84 13.14 2.74 13.16
CA LEU A 84 13.76 3.95 13.70
C LEU A 84 13.15 4.35 15.06
N LEU A 85 11.83 4.21 15.23
CA LEU A 85 11.16 4.48 16.50
C LEU A 85 11.58 3.47 17.59
N GLN A 86 11.74 2.20 17.23
CA GLN A 86 12.21 1.17 18.16
C GLN A 86 13.65 1.42 18.59
N GLN A 87 14.53 1.82 17.67
CA GLN A 87 15.92 2.19 17.96
C GLN A 87 15.99 3.39 18.91
N ALA A 88 15.26 4.47 18.62
CA ALA A 88 15.21 5.65 19.47
C ALA A 88 14.71 5.31 20.90
N ARG A 89 13.73 4.41 21.02
CA ARG A 89 13.24 3.92 22.32
C ARG A 89 14.34 3.15 23.06
N ALA A 90 15.07 2.27 22.39
CA ALA A 90 16.15 1.50 23.00
C ALA A 90 17.29 2.41 23.48
N GLU A 91 17.69 3.40 22.68
CA GLU A 91 18.69 4.40 23.06
C GLU A 91 18.26 5.20 24.29
N ALA A 92 17.01 5.68 24.33
CA ALA A 92 16.48 6.40 25.49
C ALA A 92 16.47 5.54 26.77
N GLN A 93 16.11 4.26 26.64
CA GLN A 93 16.17 3.30 27.76
C GLN A 93 17.60 3.11 28.26
N ASN A 94 18.56 2.91 27.36
CA ASN A 94 19.96 2.75 27.71
C ASN A 94 20.50 4.01 28.40
N ALA A 95 20.22 5.19 27.87
CA ALA A 95 20.61 6.47 28.48
C ALA A 95 20.02 6.63 29.91
N ALA A 96 18.76 6.24 30.13
CA ALA A 96 18.15 6.27 31.45
C ALA A 96 18.81 5.29 32.44
N VAL A 97 19.23 4.11 31.99
CA VAL A 97 19.95 3.13 32.80
C VAL A 97 21.34 3.64 33.20
N TYR A 98 22.09 4.21 32.26
CA TYR A 98 23.40 4.80 32.53
C TYR A 98 23.30 6.06 33.41
N GLY A 99 22.32 6.95 33.17
CA GLY A 99 22.05 8.12 34.01
C GLY A 99 21.62 7.76 35.44
N ARG A 100 20.89 6.64 35.62
CA ARG A 100 20.53 6.12 36.95
C ARG A 100 21.75 5.57 37.71
N LYS A 101 22.71 4.95 37.01
CA LYS A 101 23.93 4.41 37.64
C LYS A 101 24.86 5.54 38.11
N GLY A 102 24.98 6.62 37.34
CA GLY A 102 25.77 7.80 37.71
C GLY A 102 25.23 8.59 38.91
N ARG A 103 23.90 8.59 39.14
CA ARG A 103 23.30 9.27 40.31
C ARG A 103 23.41 8.49 41.62
N ARG A 104 23.71 7.19 41.58
CA ARG A 104 23.79 6.33 42.79
C ARG A 104 25.18 6.28 43.44
N SER A 105 26.21 6.83 42.81
CA SER A 105 27.58 6.88 43.36
C SER A 105 27.95 8.21 44.03
N SER A 106 27.01 9.16 44.15
CA SER A 106 27.27 10.53 44.65
C SER A 106 26.85 10.77 46.12
N THR A 107 26.38 9.77 46.87
CA THR A 107 25.86 9.96 48.26
C THR A 107 26.69 9.23 49.31
N ALA A 108 28.01 9.17 49.14
CA ALA A 108 28.92 8.68 50.18
C ALA A 108 29.97 9.75 50.49
N ARG A 109 29.59 10.75 51.29
CA ARG A 109 30.49 11.56 52.15
C ARG A 109 29.72 12.01 53.38
#